data_AF-A0A940JG44-F1
#
_entry.id   AF-A0A940JG44-F1
#
_cell.length_a   1.000
_cell.length_b   1.000
_cell.length_c   1.000
_cell.angle_alpha   90.00
_cell.angle_beta   90.00
_cell.angle_gamma   90.00
#
_symmetry.space_group_name_H-M   'P 1'
#
loop_
_entity.id
_entity.type
_entity.pdbx_description
1 polymer ?
#
loop_
_entity_poly.entity_id
_entity_poly.type
_entity_poly.pdbx_seq_one_letter_code
_entity_poly.pdbx_strand_id
1 'polypeptide(L)' 'MELTHITPDPAQLKALSHPMRLRMLGLLRQDGPATAPTLAERLGLNSGATSYH' A
#
# COMPACT_ATOMS: atom_id res chain seq x y z
N MET A 1 10.86 16.00 15.58
CA MET A 1 10.42 15.04 14.56
C MET A 1 10.49 15.77 13.23
N GLU A 2 11.50 15.46 12.43
CA GLU A 2 11.71 16.13 11.15
C GLU A 2 10.63 15.66 10.17
N LEU A 3 9.78 16.57 9.70
CA LEU A 3 8.72 16.24 8.76
C LEU A 3 9.34 16.11 7.37
N THR A 4 9.48 14.89 6.87
CA THR A 4 9.88 14.66 5.49
C THR A 4 8.77 15.14 4.55
N HIS A 5 9.07 16.12 3.71
CA HIS A 5 8.14 16.60 2.69
C HIS A 5 8.17 15.67 1.47
N ILE A 6 7.02 15.12 1.08
CA ILE A 6 6.87 14.29 -0.12
C ILE A 6 5.87 14.97 -1.05
N THR A 7 6.31 15.31 -2.26
CA THR A 7 5.43 15.79 -3.33
C THR A 7 5.17 14.64 -4.30
N PRO A 8 3.97 14.03 -4.29
CA PRO A 8 3.66 12.94 -5.22
C PRO A 8 3.44 13.46 -6.64
N ASP A 9 3.91 12.72 -7.63
CA ASP A 9 3.55 12.91 -9.03
C ASP A 9 2.12 12.42 -9.33
N PRO A 10 1.55 12.70 -10.52
CA PRO A 10 0.21 12.23 -10.88
C PRO A 10 0.02 10.71 -10.84
N ALA A 11 1.05 9.91 -11.12
CA ALA A 11 0.97 8.44 -11.07
C ALA A 11 0.93 7.94 -9.62
N GLN A 12 1.67 8.58 -8.72
CA GLN A 12 1.62 8.34 -7.28
C GLN A 12 0.27 8.77 -6.70
N LEU A 13 -0.29 9.91 -7.12
CA LEU A 13 -1.64 10.32 -6.73
C LEU A 13 -2.71 9.31 -7.21
N LYS A 14 -2.56 8.77 -8.43
CA LYS A 14 -3.41 7.69 -8.93
C LYS A 14 -3.28 6.42 -8.09
N ALA A 15 -2.14 6.17 -7.44
CA ALA A 15 -2.01 5.07 -6.49
C ALA A 15 -2.90 5.22 -5.26
N LEU A 16 -3.09 6.46 -4.83
CA LEU A 16 -3.90 6.79 -3.66
C LEU A 16 -5.40 6.80 -3.97
N SER A 17 -5.83 6.69 -5.23
CA SER A 17 -7.25 6.72 -5.57
C SER A 17 -7.97 5.38 -5.37
N HIS A 18 -7.23 4.28 -5.19
CA HIS A 18 -7.83 2.95 -4.99
C HIS A 18 -7.79 2.56 -3.51
N PRO A 19 -8.94 2.23 -2.88
CA PRO A 19 -9.02 1.98 -1.44
C PRO A 19 -8.09 0.84 -0.97
N MET A 20 -7.98 -0.24 -1.77
CA MET A 20 -7.06 -1.33 -1.45
C MET A 20 -5.59 -0.92 -1.43
N ARG A 21 -5.14 -0.07 -2.36
CA ARG A 21 -3.74 0.40 -2.44
C ARG A 21 -3.41 1.32 -1.27
N LEU A 22 -4.35 2.18 -0.87
CA LEU A 22 -4.23 2.98 0.34
C LEU A 22 -4.10 2.12 1.60
N ARG A 23 -4.89 1.05 1.71
CA ARG A 23 -4.82 0.14 2.86
C ARG A 23 -3.50 -0.63 2.89
N MET A 24 -2.99 -1.08 1.74
CA MET A 24 -1.65 -1.68 1.63
C MET A 24 -0.55 -0.70 2.04
N LEU A 25 -0.60 0.55 1.56
CA LEU A 25 0.35 1.59 1.95
C LEU A 25 0.32 1.87 3.46
N GLY A 26 -0.87 1.86 4.07
CA GLY A 26 -1.03 1.98 5.51
C GLY A 26 -0.33 0.86 6.27
N LEU A 27 -0.62 -0.40 5.91
CA LEU A 27 0.03 -1.57 6.52
C LEU A 27 1.56 -1.54 6.36
N LEU A 28 2.07 -1.20 5.17
CA LEU A 28 3.51 -1.13 4.92
C LEU A 28 4.20 -0.03 5.74
N ARG A 29 3.51 1.08 6.02
CA ARG A 29 4.03 2.18 6.86
C ARG A 29 3.98 1.85 8.34
N GLN A 30 2.93 1.17 8.79
CA GLN A 30 2.72 0.84 10.20
C GLN A 30 3.53 -0.38 10.64
N ASP A 31 3.52 -1.43 9.82
CA ASP A 31 4.05 -2.75 10.18
C ASP A 31 5.38 -3.08 9.47
N GLY A 32 5.80 -2.25 8.51
CA GLY A 32 7.03 -2.43 7.73
C GLY A 32 6.85 -3.27 6.44
N PRO A 33 7.98 -3.60 5.77
CA PRO A 33 7.95 -4.35 4.52
C PRO A 33 7.25 -5.71 4.64
N ALA A 34 6.40 -6.04 3.66
CA ALA A 34 5.65 -7.29 3.63
C ALA A 34 5.59 -7.86 2.20
N THR A 35 5.37 -9.17 2.10
CA THR A 35 5.17 -9.84 0.82
C THR A 35 3.70 -9.77 0.39
N ALA A 36 3.42 -9.97 -0.91
CA ALA A 36 2.04 -10.01 -1.41
C ALA A 36 1.17 -11.10 -0.74
N PRO A 37 1.66 -12.34 -0.49
CA PRO A 37 0.94 -13.32 0.32
C PRO A 37 0.61 -12.84 1.73
N THR A 38 1.58 -12.23 2.42
CA THR A 38 1.37 -11.68 3.79
C THR A 38 0.31 -10.58 3.80
N LEU A 39 0.32 -9.69 2.82
CA LEU A 39 -0.69 -8.64 2.69
C LEU A 39 -2.07 -9.23 2.33
N ALA A 40 -2.11 -10.26 1.50
CA ALA A 40 -3.34 -10.96 1.12
C ALA A 40 -4.03 -11.59 2.35
N GLU A 41 -3.26 -12.28 3.20
CA GLU A 41 -3.75 -12.83 4.48
C GLU A 41 -4.33 -11.75 5.39
N ARG A 42 -3.61 -10.63 5.58
CA ARG A 42 -4.06 -9.52 6.44
C ARG A 42 -5.30 -8.79 5.91
N LEU A 43 -5.46 -8.76 4.60
CA LEU A 43 -6.53 -8.01 3.93
C LEU A 43 -7.74 -8.88 3.56
N GLY A 44 -7.67 -10.20 3.76
CA GLY A 44 -8.71 -11.13 3.32
C GLY A 44 -8.85 -11.17 1.80
N LEU A 45 -7.75 -10.94 1.07
CA LEU A 45 -7.71 -10.99 -0.40
C LEU A 45 -7.00 -12.26 -0.88
N ASN A 46 -7.14 -12.57 -2.16
CA ASN A 46 -6.26 -13.54 -2.80
C ASN A 46 -4.92 -12.87 -3.16
N SER A 47 -3.85 -13.68 -3.21
CA SER A 47 -2.50 -13.20 -3.49
C SER A 47 -2.35 -12.57 -4.89
N GLY A 48 -3.15 -12.98 -5.87
CA GLY A 48 -3.16 -12.40 -7.22
C GLY A 48 -3.65 -10.96 -7.23
N ALA A 49 -4.77 -10.68 -6.56
CA ALA A 49 -5.30 -9.33 -6.41
C ALA A 49 -4.32 -8.41 -5.66
N THR A 50 -3.68 -8.93 -4.61
CA THR A 50 -2.66 -8.18 -3.87
C THR A 50 -1.39 -7.94 -4.68
N SER A 51 -0.99 -8.88 -5.54
CA SER A 51 0.19 -8.72 -6.41
C SER A 51 -0.07 -7.76 -7.58
N TYR A 52 -1.33 -7.64 -8.00
CA TYR A 52 -1.74 -6.70 -9.05
C TYR A 52 -1.76 -5.25 -8.57
N HIS A 53 -2.08 -5.04 -7.30
CA HIS A 53 -2.23 -3.72 -6.69
C HIS A 53 -0.91 -3.09 -6.24
#